data_AF-X0YZC3-F1
#
_entry.id   AF-X0YZC3-F1
#
_cell.length_a   1.000
_cell.length_b   1.000
_cell.length_c   1.000
_cell.angle_alpha   90.00
_cell.angle_beta   90.00
_cell.angle_gamma   90.00
#
_symmetry.space_group_name_H-M   'P 1'
#
loop_
_entity.id
_entity.type
_entity.pdbx_description
1 polymer ?
#
loop_
_entity_poly.entity_id
_entity_poly.type
_entity_poly.pdbx_seq_one_letter_code
_entity_poly.pdbx_strand_id
1 'polypeptide(L)'
;MPEEITTLEKVGRAKEADDVGDKYNSLARQIQAEYTLAYKHQQPKLAEWLIRLKLYSNQKRAKKDIGDTTLFTIFQTVLASLYIDRLTVEWGGREEGDEEVAENLNAMAKSDYTDMEKDEVDFDWIWDTLFCGRGLVALHEYERDPKNNIFLPIPEVLDFLSFLRDPKATSVNGNRMGKGAARFFGRPIKMTKQDVKDHPHIFDSDFRGIKVGGGTRALLQKAQEARDTAQGRQIQKKESELALGVNAEYDITEWHTHYKVKGKIEKVKVWLANERGKVIGLQVLKSKAKGEFRP
;
A
#
# COMPACT_ATOMS: atom_id res chain seq x y z
N MET A 1 -39.85 -12.88 37.47
CA MET A 1 -38.67 -11.99 37.58
C MET A 1 -37.49 -12.68 36.93
N PRO A 2 -37.20 -12.33 35.66
CA PRO A 2 -35.82 -12.03 35.27
C PRO A 2 -35.79 -10.97 34.16
N GLU A 3 -35.79 -9.67 34.50
CA GLU A 3 -35.66 -8.59 33.51
C GLU A 3 -34.52 -7.59 33.81
N GLU A 4 -33.73 -7.77 34.87
CA GLU A 4 -32.69 -6.80 35.25
C GLU A 4 -31.26 -7.14 34.83
N ILE A 5 -31.01 -8.31 34.22
CA ILE A 5 -29.64 -8.75 33.88
C ILE A 5 -29.21 -8.31 32.46
N THR A 6 -30.14 -7.99 31.55
CA THR A 6 -29.82 -7.71 30.14
C THR A 6 -29.48 -6.26 29.81
N THR A 7 -29.77 -5.31 30.71
CA THR A 7 -29.49 -3.88 30.49
C THR A 7 -28.08 -3.48 30.96
N LEU A 8 -27.58 -4.04 32.06
CA LEU A 8 -26.25 -3.70 32.59
C LEU A 8 -25.11 -4.30 31.74
N GLU A 9 -25.26 -5.50 31.18
CA GLU A 9 -24.26 -6.10 30.28
C GLU A 9 -24.21 -5.40 28.90
N LYS A 10 -25.35 -4.92 28.40
CA LYS A 10 -25.40 -4.12 27.15
C LYS A 10 -24.77 -2.75 27.33
N VAL A 11 -24.94 -2.12 28.50
CA VAL A 11 -24.30 -0.84 28.85
C VAL A 11 -22.79 -1.03 29.07
N GLY A 12 -22.35 -2.16 29.63
CA GLY A 12 -20.94 -2.52 29.78
C GLY A 12 -20.20 -2.71 28.44
N ARG A 13 -20.79 -3.47 27.51
CA ARG A 13 -20.22 -3.66 26.16
C ARG A 13 -20.27 -2.41 25.27
N ALA A 14 -21.25 -1.54 25.46
CA ALA A 14 -21.31 -0.26 24.74
C ALA A 14 -20.23 0.71 25.23
N LYS A 15 -19.95 0.75 26.55
CA LYS A 15 -18.90 1.61 27.12
C LYS A 15 -17.49 1.19 26.72
N GLU A 16 -17.19 -0.10 26.58
CA GLU A 16 -15.86 -0.55 26.11
C GLU A 16 -15.63 -0.26 24.62
N ALA A 17 -16.67 -0.24 23.79
CA ALA A 17 -16.56 0.10 22.37
C ALA A 17 -16.38 1.61 22.12
N ASP A 18 -16.99 2.46 22.97
CA ASP A 18 -16.82 3.92 22.91
C ASP A 18 -15.44 4.38 23.42
N ASP A 19 -14.83 3.65 24.38
CA ASP A 19 -13.53 4.02 24.99
C ASP A 19 -12.32 3.78 24.05
N VAL A 20 -12.45 2.89 23.06
CA VAL A 20 -11.39 2.67 22.04
C VAL A 20 -11.32 3.82 21.04
N GLY A 21 -12.45 4.45 20.73
CA GLY A 21 -12.52 5.61 19.82
C GLY A 21 -11.77 6.81 20.39
N ASP A 22 -11.89 7.06 21.69
CA ASP A 22 -11.23 8.20 22.33
C ASP A 22 -9.72 8.02 22.54
N LYS A 23 -9.27 6.78 22.73
CA LYS A 23 -7.86 6.44 23.00
C LYS A 23 -6.89 6.78 21.86
N TYR A 24 -7.37 6.81 20.62
CA TYR A 24 -6.54 7.06 19.41
C TYR A 24 -6.84 8.38 18.69
N ASN A 25 -7.65 9.25 19.27
CA ASN A 25 -7.99 10.55 18.69
C ASN A 25 -6.75 11.43 18.41
N SER A 26 -5.74 11.40 19.29
CA SER A 26 -4.47 12.10 19.07
C SER A 26 -3.70 11.57 17.84
N LEU A 27 -3.68 10.25 17.66
CA LEU A 27 -3.04 9.57 16.53
C LEU A 27 -3.77 9.90 15.22
N ALA A 28 -5.10 9.82 15.21
CA ALA A 28 -5.92 10.19 14.06
C ALA A 28 -5.67 11.64 13.63
N ARG A 29 -5.61 12.59 14.59
CA ARG A 29 -5.30 14.00 14.33
C ARG A 29 -3.89 14.19 13.75
N GLN A 30 -2.89 13.48 14.29
CA GLN A 30 -1.53 13.51 13.76
C GLN A 30 -1.50 13.02 12.30
N ILE A 31 -2.08 11.86 12.03
CA ILE A 31 -2.11 11.26 10.69
C ILE A 31 -2.87 12.16 9.70
N GLN A 32 -3.96 12.80 10.13
CA GLN A 32 -4.69 13.74 9.27
C GLN A 32 -3.83 14.97 8.88
N ALA A 33 -3.00 15.47 9.79
CA ALA A 33 -2.07 16.55 9.51
C ALA A 33 -0.94 16.11 8.56
N GLU A 34 -0.34 14.95 8.81
CA GLU A 34 0.68 14.32 7.97
C GLU A 34 0.16 14.07 6.54
N TYR A 35 -1.03 13.48 6.42
CA TYR A 35 -1.69 13.23 5.15
C TYR A 35 -1.93 14.53 4.40
N THR A 36 -2.46 15.57 5.06
CA THR A 36 -2.72 16.86 4.41
C THR A 36 -1.44 17.53 3.92
N LEU A 37 -0.34 17.40 4.68
CA LEU A 37 0.96 17.89 4.28
C LEU A 37 1.50 17.16 3.03
N ALA A 38 1.50 15.82 3.03
CA ALA A 38 1.94 15.04 1.88
C ALA A 38 1.05 15.28 0.64
N TYR A 39 -0.26 15.28 0.84
CA TYR A 39 -1.24 15.52 -0.23
C TYR A 39 -1.00 16.85 -0.92
N LYS A 40 -0.93 17.96 -0.17
CA LYS A 40 -0.70 19.30 -0.74
C LYS A 40 0.60 19.39 -1.53
N HIS A 41 1.65 18.73 -1.05
CA HIS A 41 2.94 18.72 -1.72
C HIS A 41 2.93 17.87 -3.01
N GLN A 42 2.28 16.71 -3.00
CA GLN A 42 2.26 15.80 -4.15
C GLN A 42 1.16 16.13 -5.17
N GLN A 43 0.12 16.87 -4.78
CA GLN A 43 -1.04 17.18 -5.63
C GLN A 43 -0.68 17.76 -7.01
N PRO A 44 0.25 18.73 -7.16
CA PRO A 44 0.63 19.24 -8.47
C PRO A 44 1.22 18.15 -9.37
N LYS A 45 2.09 17.30 -8.80
CA LYS A 45 2.74 16.21 -9.52
C LYS A 45 1.74 15.11 -9.91
N LEU A 46 0.83 14.77 -9.01
CA LEU A 46 -0.25 13.82 -9.27
C LEU A 46 -1.16 14.31 -10.39
N ALA A 47 -1.54 15.60 -10.39
CA ALA A 47 -2.36 16.18 -11.44
C ALA A 47 -1.69 16.09 -12.82
N GLU A 48 -0.38 16.37 -12.88
CA GLU A 48 0.40 16.24 -14.11
C GLU A 48 0.46 14.79 -14.60
N TRP A 49 0.73 13.83 -13.70
CA TRP A 49 0.75 12.41 -14.05
C TRP A 49 -0.60 11.89 -14.54
N LEU A 50 -1.71 12.33 -13.94
CA LEU A 50 -3.06 11.98 -14.41
C LEU A 50 -3.33 12.49 -15.83
N ILE A 51 -2.85 13.69 -16.18
CA ILE A 51 -2.96 14.22 -17.55
C ILE A 51 -2.11 13.38 -18.50
N ARG A 52 -0.85 13.11 -18.12
CA ARG A 52 0.05 12.27 -18.93
C ARG A 52 -0.51 10.87 -19.14
N LEU A 53 -1.18 10.28 -18.15
CA LEU A 53 -1.76 8.94 -18.25
C LEU A 53 -2.89 8.89 -19.29
N LYS A 54 -3.69 9.95 -19.35
CA LYS A 54 -4.71 10.10 -20.41
C LYS A 54 -4.09 10.28 -21.79
N LEU A 55 -2.94 10.95 -21.89
CA LEU A 55 -2.21 11.15 -23.15
C LEU A 55 -1.45 9.89 -23.61
N TYR A 56 -1.02 9.04 -22.67
CA TYR A 56 -0.29 7.80 -22.95
C TYR A 56 -1.07 6.87 -23.88
N SER A 57 -2.34 6.70 -23.58
CA SER A 57 -3.28 5.96 -24.42
C SER A 57 -4.27 6.92 -25.06
N ASN A 58 -3.76 7.80 -25.94
CA ASN A 58 -4.59 8.70 -26.74
C ASN A 58 -5.30 7.98 -27.90
N GLN A 59 -5.69 6.71 -27.70
CA GLN A 59 -6.44 5.92 -28.67
C GLN A 59 -7.90 6.39 -28.79
N LYS A 60 -8.38 7.18 -27.82
CA LYS A 60 -9.76 7.66 -27.77
C LYS A 60 -9.89 9.04 -28.41
N ARG A 61 -9.89 9.09 -29.75
CA ARG A 61 -10.41 10.25 -30.49
C ARG A 61 -11.85 10.02 -30.94
N ALA A 62 -12.49 11.05 -31.50
CA ALA A 62 -13.76 10.92 -32.18
C ALA A 62 -13.71 9.77 -33.19
N LYS A 63 -14.82 9.08 -33.44
CA LYS A 63 -14.95 7.87 -34.29
C LYS A 63 -14.30 7.94 -35.68
N LYS A 64 -13.88 9.14 -36.12
CA LYS A 64 -13.34 9.45 -37.45
C LYS A 64 -11.85 9.83 -37.47
N ASP A 65 -11.21 9.99 -36.32
CA ASP A 65 -9.81 10.42 -36.28
C ASP A 65 -8.87 9.25 -35.93
N ILE A 66 -7.72 9.18 -36.59
CA ILE A 66 -6.64 8.25 -36.27
C ILE A 66 -5.74 8.93 -35.21
N GLY A 67 -5.48 8.22 -34.11
CA GLY A 67 -4.57 8.68 -33.06
C GLY A 67 -3.11 8.44 -33.42
N ASP A 68 -2.22 9.32 -32.96
CA ASP A 68 -0.78 9.07 -33.02
C ASP A 68 -0.37 8.15 -31.86
N THR A 69 0.13 6.96 -32.18
CA THR A 69 0.55 5.95 -31.21
C THR A 69 2.05 5.95 -30.95
N THR A 70 2.80 6.94 -31.48
CA THR A 70 4.27 6.96 -31.38
C THR A 70 4.78 6.86 -29.95
N LEU A 71 4.15 7.59 -29.01
CA LEU A 71 4.51 7.52 -27.59
C LEU A 71 4.29 6.12 -27.00
N PHE A 72 3.16 5.49 -27.33
CA PHE A 72 2.86 4.13 -26.89
C PHE A 72 3.86 3.14 -27.46
N THR A 73 4.15 3.20 -28.76
CA THR A 73 5.12 2.31 -29.42
C THR A 73 6.51 2.44 -28.80
N ILE A 74 7.05 3.67 -28.67
CA ILE A 74 8.37 3.90 -28.07
C ILE A 74 8.41 3.39 -26.63
N PHE A 75 7.38 3.68 -25.84
CA PHE A 75 7.30 3.23 -24.45
C PHE A 75 7.31 1.71 -24.36
N GLN A 76 6.52 1.03 -25.18
CA GLN A 76 6.45 -0.44 -25.20
C GLN A 76 7.78 -1.05 -25.65
N THR A 77 8.49 -0.44 -26.60
CA THR A 77 9.83 -0.89 -27.00
C THR A 77 10.83 -0.77 -25.87
N VAL A 78 10.85 0.36 -25.15
CA VAL A 78 11.75 0.56 -24.00
C VAL A 78 11.38 -0.39 -22.86
N LEU A 79 10.10 -0.54 -22.55
CA LEU A 79 9.60 -1.50 -21.56
C LEU A 79 10.05 -2.93 -21.90
N ALA A 80 9.84 -3.38 -23.15
CA ALA A 80 10.26 -4.69 -23.59
C ALA A 80 11.78 -4.90 -23.47
N SER A 81 12.58 -3.87 -23.82
CA SER A 81 14.04 -3.96 -23.69
C SER A 81 14.49 -4.14 -22.24
N LEU A 82 13.93 -3.38 -21.29
CA LEU A 82 14.26 -3.50 -19.87
C LEU A 82 13.67 -4.75 -19.21
N TYR A 83 12.54 -5.24 -19.71
CA TYR A 83 11.92 -6.46 -19.20
C TYR A 83 12.65 -7.73 -19.66
N ILE A 84 13.28 -7.69 -20.83
CA ILE A 84 14.14 -8.78 -21.34
C ILE A 84 15.53 -8.69 -20.67
N ASP A 85 16.11 -7.48 -20.60
CA ASP A 85 17.41 -7.23 -19.96
C ASP A 85 17.26 -7.10 -18.43
N ARG A 86 16.90 -8.23 -17.80
CA ARG A 86 16.60 -8.29 -16.37
C ARG A 86 17.86 -8.16 -15.54
N LEU A 87 17.80 -7.33 -14.50
CA LEU A 87 18.82 -7.28 -13.47
C LEU A 87 18.72 -8.52 -12.57
N THR A 88 19.68 -9.42 -12.70
CA THR A 88 19.80 -10.62 -11.84
C THR A 88 20.74 -10.37 -10.68
N VAL A 89 20.44 -11.00 -9.53
CA VAL A 89 21.34 -11.03 -8.38
C VAL A 89 22.20 -12.27 -8.47
N GLU A 90 23.50 -12.10 -8.28
CA GLU A 90 24.47 -13.19 -8.16
C GLU A 90 25.23 -13.02 -6.85
N TRP A 91 25.22 -14.08 -6.04
CA TRP A 91 26.01 -14.20 -4.83
C TRP A 91 27.36 -14.81 -5.19
N GLY A 92 28.43 -14.15 -4.78
CA GLY A 92 29.81 -14.65 -4.91
C GLY A 92 30.42 -14.90 -3.54
N GLY A 93 31.18 -15.99 -3.41
CA GLY A 93 31.96 -16.27 -2.21
C GLY A 93 32.97 -15.15 -1.95
N ARG A 94 33.13 -14.76 -0.69
CA ARG A 94 34.08 -13.70 -0.30
C ARG A 94 35.32 -14.27 0.35
N GLU A 95 35.18 -15.37 1.08
CA GLU A 95 36.27 -16.09 1.73
C GLU A 95 36.44 -17.50 1.13
N GLU A 96 37.59 -18.11 1.40
CA GLU A 96 37.89 -19.47 0.96
C GLU A 96 36.93 -20.45 1.66
N GLY A 97 36.15 -21.20 0.86
CA GLY A 97 35.10 -22.09 1.37
C GLY A 97 33.66 -21.54 1.27
N ASP A 98 33.46 -20.27 0.90
CA ASP A 98 32.13 -19.68 0.74
C ASP A 98 31.44 -20.04 -0.60
N GLU A 99 32.15 -20.70 -1.52
CA GLU A 99 31.65 -20.99 -2.87
C GLU A 99 30.38 -21.86 -2.83
N GLU A 100 30.36 -22.90 -1.99
CA GLU A 100 29.19 -23.76 -1.82
C GLU A 100 27.98 -23.01 -1.26
N VAL A 101 28.21 -22.07 -0.34
CA VAL A 101 27.14 -21.22 0.22
C VAL A 101 26.61 -20.28 -0.85
N ALA A 102 27.49 -19.66 -1.62
CA ALA A 102 27.11 -18.77 -2.72
C ALA A 102 26.30 -19.50 -3.79
N GLU A 103 26.68 -20.72 -4.17
CA GLU A 103 25.92 -21.56 -5.09
C GLU A 103 24.52 -21.89 -4.56
N ASN A 104 24.43 -22.27 -3.28
CA ASN A 104 23.14 -22.55 -2.62
C ASN A 104 22.24 -21.30 -2.57
N LEU A 105 22.80 -20.12 -2.27
CA LEU A 105 22.05 -18.85 -2.28
C LEU A 105 21.57 -18.48 -3.68
N ASN A 106 22.39 -18.72 -4.71
CA ASN A 106 22.02 -18.48 -6.10
C ASN A 106 20.88 -19.41 -6.56
N ALA A 107 20.92 -20.69 -6.17
CA ALA A 107 19.84 -21.64 -6.46
C ALA A 107 18.52 -21.24 -5.78
N MET A 108 18.59 -20.88 -4.49
CA MET A 108 17.43 -20.42 -3.73
C MET A 108 16.85 -19.13 -4.32
N ALA A 109 17.69 -18.13 -4.66
CA ALA A 109 17.22 -16.88 -5.24
C ALA A 109 16.47 -17.07 -6.57
N LYS A 110 16.85 -18.06 -7.38
CA LYS A 110 16.15 -18.41 -8.63
C LYS A 110 14.80 -19.08 -8.37
N SER A 111 14.72 -19.97 -7.38
CA SER A 111 13.46 -20.58 -6.95
C SER A 111 12.50 -19.51 -6.43
N ASP A 112 12.95 -18.72 -5.46
CA ASP A 112 12.14 -17.65 -4.85
C ASP A 112 11.66 -16.66 -5.90
N TYR A 113 12.46 -16.31 -6.90
CA TYR A 113 12.05 -15.41 -7.98
C TYR A 113 10.82 -15.92 -8.73
N THR A 114 10.78 -17.23 -9.00
CA THR A 114 9.66 -17.87 -9.70
C THR A 114 8.45 -17.95 -8.79
N ASP A 115 8.64 -18.40 -7.55
CA ASP A 115 7.56 -18.62 -6.59
C ASP A 115 6.91 -17.31 -6.11
N MET A 116 7.64 -16.19 -6.14
CA MET A 116 7.11 -14.85 -5.87
C MET A 116 6.37 -14.22 -7.06
N GLU A 117 6.27 -14.91 -8.21
CA GLU A 117 5.70 -14.35 -9.46
C GLU A 117 6.38 -13.01 -9.83
N LYS A 118 7.70 -12.96 -9.59
CA LYS A 118 8.45 -11.71 -9.60
C LYS A 118 8.57 -11.11 -11.01
N ASP A 119 8.35 -11.91 -12.05
CA ASP A 119 8.29 -11.45 -13.42
C ASP A 119 7.08 -10.52 -13.66
N GLU A 120 5.89 -10.87 -13.16
CA GLU A 120 4.72 -9.99 -13.23
C GLU A 120 4.93 -8.70 -12.43
N VAL A 121 5.46 -8.84 -11.21
CA VAL A 121 5.77 -7.70 -10.33
C VAL A 121 6.82 -6.77 -10.93
N ASP A 122 7.86 -7.32 -11.57
CA ASP A 122 8.89 -6.54 -12.25
C ASP A 122 8.33 -5.81 -13.47
N PHE A 123 7.42 -6.43 -14.22
CA PHE A 123 6.75 -5.77 -15.33
C PHE A 123 6.02 -4.50 -14.87
N ASP A 124 5.17 -4.63 -13.85
CA ASP A 124 4.40 -3.51 -13.29
C ASP A 124 5.32 -2.45 -12.67
N TRP A 125 6.37 -2.87 -11.98
CA TRP A 125 7.35 -1.97 -11.38
C TRP A 125 8.15 -1.17 -12.42
N ILE A 126 8.60 -1.82 -13.50
CA ILE A 126 9.30 -1.15 -14.61
C ILE A 126 8.35 -0.20 -15.33
N TRP A 127 7.10 -0.61 -15.54
CA TRP A 127 6.07 0.24 -16.16
C TRP A 127 5.87 1.54 -15.37
N ASP A 128 5.65 1.44 -14.05
CA ASP A 128 5.51 2.60 -13.16
C ASP A 128 6.78 3.46 -13.13
N THR A 129 7.95 2.82 -13.15
CA THR A 129 9.25 3.49 -13.18
C THR A 129 9.44 4.30 -14.45
N LEU A 130 9.14 3.73 -15.62
CA LEU A 130 9.23 4.43 -16.90
C LEU A 130 8.23 5.57 -17.01
N PHE A 131 7.02 5.36 -16.49
CA PHE A 131 5.94 6.34 -16.62
C PHE A 131 6.12 7.56 -15.70
N CYS A 132 6.51 7.32 -14.44
CA CYS A 132 6.56 8.35 -13.39
C CYS A 132 7.96 8.65 -12.85
N GLY A 133 8.97 8.00 -13.41
CA GLY A 133 10.37 8.06 -12.97
C GLY A 133 10.63 7.32 -11.66
N ARG A 134 9.63 6.64 -11.09
CA ARG A 134 9.70 5.91 -9.81
C ARG A 134 8.65 4.81 -9.77
N GLY A 135 9.08 3.56 -9.61
CA GLY A 135 8.24 2.45 -9.18
C GLY A 135 8.47 2.15 -7.70
N LEU A 136 7.40 1.85 -6.98
CA LEU A 136 7.43 1.56 -5.55
C LEU A 136 7.02 0.11 -5.33
N VAL A 137 7.85 -0.66 -4.64
CA VAL A 137 7.55 -2.04 -4.26
C VAL A 137 7.56 -2.14 -2.75
N ALA A 138 6.49 -2.68 -2.17
CA ALA A 138 6.43 -3.01 -0.76
C ALA A 138 6.80 -4.48 -0.57
N LEU A 139 7.65 -4.74 0.41
CA LEU A 139 8.14 -6.08 0.79
C LEU A 139 7.77 -6.37 2.26
N HIS A 140 6.54 -6.02 2.64
CA HIS A 140 6.13 -5.99 4.03
C HIS A 140 5.33 -7.23 4.45
N GLU A 141 4.71 -7.91 3.50
CA GLU A 141 4.04 -9.17 3.71
C GLU A 141 4.99 -10.34 3.46
N TYR A 142 4.80 -11.41 4.21
CA TYR A 142 5.67 -12.58 4.17
C TYR A 142 4.82 -13.81 4.41
N GLU A 143 4.78 -14.69 3.42
CA GLU A 143 4.10 -15.96 3.52
C GLU A 143 4.93 -16.92 4.37
N ARG A 144 4.26 -17.54 5.34
CA ARG A 144 4.85 -18.58 6.18
C ARG A 144 3.92 -19.77 6.16
N ASP A 145 4.19 -20.69 5.23
CA ASP A 145 3.52 -21.98 5.21
C ASP A 145 4.52 -23.11 5.50
N PRO A 146 4.65 -23.52 6.79
CA PRO A 146 5.51 -24.63 7.17
C PRO A 146 5.10 -25.97 6.56
N LYS A 147 3.85 -26.15 6.11
CA LYS A 147 3.37 -27.43 5.56
C LYS A 147 3.85 -27.62 4.13
N ASN A 148 3.88 -26.54 3.36
CA ASN A 148 4.35 -26.53 1.97
C ASN A 148 5.82 -26.06 1.84
N ASN A 149 6.48 -25.77 2.97
CA ASN A 149 7.85 -25.26 3.04
C ASN A 149 8.04 -23.92 2.28
N ILE A 150 6.99 -23.09 2.27
CA ILE A 150 6.99 -21.79 1.59
C ILE A 150 7.29 -20.71 2.63
N PHE A 151 8.40 -20.00 2.41
CA PHE A 151 8.87 -18.91 3.26
C PHE A 151 9.33 -17.75 2.38
N LEU A 152 8.38 -17.08 1.74
CA LEU A 152 8.66 -16.10 0.70
C LEU A 152 8.07 -14.73 1.09
N PRO A 153 8.78 -13.62 0.78
CA PRO A 153 8.16 -12.32 0.84
C PRO A 153 7.10 -12.21 -0.27
N ILE A 154 6.02 -11.49 -0.01
CA ILE A 154 5.00 -11.19 -1.01
C ILE A 154 5.24 -9.75 -1.47
N PRO A 155 5.93 -9.56 -2.62
CA PRO A 155 6.18 -8.22 -3.16
C PRO A 155 4.90 -7.65 -3.76
N GLU A 156 4.62 -6.38 -3.47
CA GLU A 156 3.45 -5.68 -3.99
C GLU A 156 3.87 -4.36 -4.62
N VAL A 157 3.49 -4.13 -5.89
CA VAL A 157 3.69 -2.83 -6.54
C VAL A 157 2.67 -1.83 -5.99
N LEU A 158 3.17 -0.74 -5.41
CA LEU A 158 2.34 0.31 -4.87
C LEU A 158 1.98 1.33 -5.95
N ASP A 159 0.68 1.57 -6.13
CA ASP A 159 0.19 2.59 -7.04
C ASP A 159 0.75 4.00 -6.72
N PHE A 160 1.57 4.52 -7.64
CA PHE A 160 2.19 5.85 -7.54
C PHE A 160 1.18 7.01 -7.49
N LEU A 161 -0.06 6.83 -7.96
CA LEU A 161 -1.11 7.87 -7.94
C LEU A 161 -1.80 7.97 -6.57
N SER A 162 -1.77 6.90 -5.78
CA SER A 162 -2.41 6.83 -4.48
C SER A 162 -1.42 6.97 -3.32
N PHE A 163 -0.16 6.60 -3.55
CA PHE A 163 0.88 6.61 -2.52
C PHE A 163 1.35 8.02 -2.15
N LEU A 164 1.24 8.35 -0.87
CA LEU A 164 1.66 9.61 -0.29
C LEU A 164 2.87 9.41 0.63
N ARG A 165 3.80 10.37 0.61
CA ARG A 165 5.03 10.29 1.40
C ARG A 165 5.44 11.63 1.98
N ASP A 166 6.24 11.58 3.04
CA ASP A 166 6.88 12.76 3.62
C ASP A 166 7.65 13.57 2.54
N PRO A 167 7.30 14.85 2.32
CA PRO A 167 7.95 15.72 1.34
C PRO A 167 9.47 15.86 1.53
N LYS A 168 9.94 15.73 2.78
CA LYS A 168 11.37 15.91 3.11
C LYS A 168 12.18 14.61 3.02
N ALA A 169 11.54 13.48 2.74
CA ALA A 169 12.21 12.20 2.64
C ALA A 169 13.03 12.11 1.35
N THR A 170 14.29 11.71 1.46
CA THR A 170 15.13 11.35 0.30
C THR A 170 14.97 9.88 -0.06
N SER A 171 14.76 9.01 0.92
CA SER A 171 14.43 7.59 0.74
C SER A 171 13.52 7.09 1.87
N VAL A 172 12.95 5.89 1.70
CA VAL A 172 12.07 5.29 2.72
C VAL A 172 12.84 5.04 4.03
N ASN A 173 14.02 4.43 3.92
CA ASN A 173 14.83 4.02 5.09
C ASN A 173 15.96 5.00 5.45
N GLY A 174 16.21 6.03 4.64
CA GLY A 174 17.35 6.93 4.78
C GLY A 174 18.65 6.28 4.27
N ASN A 175 19.78 6.92 4.57
CA ASN A 175 21.11 6.33 4.37
C ASN A 175 21.44 5.29 5.45
N ARG A 176 22.65 4.71 5.45
CA ARG A 176 23.09 3.75 6.49
C ARG A 176 22.99 4.29 7.93
N MET A 177 22.99 5.62 8.11
CA MET A 177 22.80 6.26 9.41
C MET A 177 21.34 6.68 9.69
N GLY A 178 20.40 6.34 8.81
CA GLY A 178 18.99 6.72 8.89
C GLY A 178 18.69 8.19 8.54
N LYS A 179 19.67 8.97 8.06
CA LYS A 179 19.43 10.35 7.63
C LYS A 179 18.65 10.35 6.32
N GLY A 180 17.64 11.22 6.24
CA GLY A 180 16.77 11.34 5.06
C GLY A 180 15.66 10.29 4.96
N ALA A 181 15.47 9.47 5.99
CA ALA A 181 14.37 8.51 6.07
C ALA A 181 13.00 9.20 6.10
N ALA A 182 11.98 8.54 5.55
CA ALA A 182 10.62 9.04 5.61
C ALA A 182 10.09 9.00 7.03
N ARG A 183 9.56 10.13 7.51
CA ARG A 183 8.91 10.21 8.83
C ARG A 183 7.56 9.52 8.83
N PHE A 184 6.86 9.64 7.71
CA PHE A 184 5.56 9.04 7.46
C PHE A 184 5.34 8.82 5.96
N PHE A 185 4.48 7.87 5.63
CA PHE A 185 4.00 7.60 4.27
C PHE A 185 2.81 6.64 4.34
N GLY A 186 2.07 6.50 3.25
CA GLY A 186 0.97 5.55 3.21
C GLY A 186 0.09 5.74 1.98
N ARG A 187 -1.01 5.01 1.93
CA ARG A 187 -1.91 5.00 0.78
C ARG A 187 -3.35 4.73 1.23
N PRO A 188 -4.35 5.24 0.49
CA PRO A 188 -5.69 4.67 0.56
C PRO A 188 -5.67 3.26 -0.04
N ILE A 189 -6.41 2.34 0.58
CA ILE A 189 -6.69 0.99 0.11
C ILE A 189 -8.20 0.76 0.21
N LYS A 190 -8.71 -0.16 -0.59
CA LYS A 190 -10.08 -0.66 -0.46
C LYS A 190 -10.03 -2.05 0.15
N MET A 191 -10.91 -2.30 1.10
CA MET A 191 -11.05 -3.62 1.71
C MET A 191 -12.54 -3.97 1.78
N THR A 192 -12.88 -5.22 1.51
CA THR A 192 -14.23 -5.73 1.72
C THR A 192 -14.51 -5.95 3.20
N LYS A 193 -15.77 -6.24 3.53
CA LYS A 193 -16.15 -6.59 4.90
C LYS A 193 -15.39 -7.82 5.42
N GLN A 194 -15.11 -8.77 4.54
CA GLN A 194 -14.43 -10.01 4.92
C GLN A 194 -12.93 -9.72 5.18
N ASP A 195 -12.28 -8.98 4.28
CA ASP A 195 -10.87 -8.64 4.41
C ASP A 195 -10.55 -7.94 5.73
N VAL A 196 -11.39 -6.98 6.14
CA VAL A 196 -11.20 -6.25 7.42
C VAL A 196 -11.38 -7.15 8.63
N LYS A 197 -12.23 -8.18 8.56
CA LYS A 197 -12.41 -9.16 9.65
C LYS A 197 -11.24 -10.13 9.75
N ASP A 198 -10.72 -10.55 8.59
CA ASP A 198 -9.66 -11.54 8.52
C ASP A 198 -8.27 -10.89 8.77
N HIS A 199 -8.19 -9.56 8.69
CA HIS A 199 -6.95 -8.84 8.87
C HIS A 199 -6.43 -8.90 10.33
N PRO A 200 -5.22 -9.44 10.58
CA PRO A 200 -4.74 -9.79 11.93
C PRO A 200 -4.47 -8.59 12.86
N HIS A 201 -4.38 -7.38 12.29
CA HIS A 201 -4.05 -6.15 13.03
C HIS A 201 -5.18 -5.13 13.10
N ILE A 202 -6.37 -5.46 12.57
CA ILE A 202 -7.57 -4.65 12.71
C ILE A 202 -8.33 -5.17 13.93
N PHE A 203 -8.54 -4.29 14.92
CA PHE A 203 -9.23 -4.64 16.16
C PHE A 203 -10.70 -4.21 16.15
N ASP A 204 -11.09 -3.27 15.27
CA ASP A 204 -12.47 -2.80 15.12
C ASP A 204 -13.15 -3.49 13.93
N SER A 205 -13.41 -4.78 14.07
CA SER A 205 -14.02 -5.64 13.04
C SER A 205 -15.56 -5.65 13.07
N ASP A 206 -16.17 -4.89 13.99
CA ASP A 206 -17.62 -4.82 14.17
C ASP A 206 -18.30 -3.83 13.21
N PHE A 207 -17.53 -3.05 12.43
CA PHE A 207 -17.98 -2.04 11.46
C PHE A 207 -18.94 -0.99 12.02
N ARG A 208 -19.13 -0.93 13.34
CA ARG A 208 -20.04 0.02 13.98
C ARG A 208 -19.48 1.43 13.78
N GLY A 209 -20.16 2.19 12.92
CA GLY A 209 -19.79 3.56 12.57
C GLY A 209 -18.76 3.70 11.46
N ILE A 210 -18.37 2.64 10.73
CA ILE A 210 -17.60 2.77 9.49
C ILE A 210 -18.56 3.10 8.35
N LYS A 211 -18.34 4.23 7.67
CA LYS A 211 -19.15 4.67 6.53
C LYS A 211 -18.68 3.96 5.26
N VAL A 212 -19.64 3.46 4.48
CA VAL A 212 -19.41 2.92 3.14
C VAL A 212 -19.22 4.09 2.16
N GLY A 213 -18.14 4.05 1.38
CA GLY A 213 -17.90 4.96 0.27
C GLY A 213 -16.88 6.09 0.49
N GLY A 214 -16.51 6.69 -0.65
CA GLY A 214 -15.41 7.64 -0.82
C GLY A 214 -15.53 8.95 -0.04
N GLY A 215 -14.48 9.25 0.72
CA GLY A 215 -14.25 10.58 1.25
C GLY A 215 -13.98 11.63 0.17
N THR A 216 -14.06 12.90 0.56
CA THR A 216 -13.88 14.13 -0.24
C THR A 216 -12.55 14.17 -1.02
N ARG A 217 -11.56 13.35 -0.65
CA ARG A 217 -10.26 13.20 -1.32
C ARG A 217 -10.01 11.75 -1.74
N ALA A 218 -10.88 11.19 -2.59
CA ALA A 218 -10.73 9.84 -3.13
C ALA A 218 -9.60 9.78 -4.19
N LEU A 219 -8.35 9.81 -3.74
CA LEU A 219 -7.17 9.62 -4.60
C LEU A 219 -7.24 8.30 -5.36
N LEU A 220 -7.63 7.23 -4.67
CA LEU A 220 -7.76 5.89 -5.23
C LEU A 220 -8.81 5.85 -6.34
N GLN A 221 -9.98 6.45 -6.12
CA GLN A 221 -11.01 6.54 -7.15
C GLN A 221 -10.50 7.33 -8.38
N LYS A 222 -9.83 8.47 -8.18
CA LYS A 222 -9.26 9.25 -9.29
C LYS A 222 -8.19 8.48 -10.06
N ALA A 223 -7.37 7.69 -9.37
CA ALA A 223 -6.36 6.84 -9.98
C ALA A 223 -7.00 5.73 -10.83
N GLN A 224 -8.00 5.04 -10.28
CA GLN A 224 -8.78 4.02 -10.99
C GLN A 224 -9.47 4.59 -12.23
N GLU A 225 -10.23 5.69 -12.08
CA GLU A 225 -10.91 6.34 -13.20
C GLU A 225 -9.94 6.76 -14.32
N ALA A 226 -8.74 7.24 -13.96
CA ALA A 226 -7.73 7.62 -14.93
C ALA A 226 -7.14 6.42 -15.67
N ARG A 227 -6.90 5.30 -14.98
CA ARG A 227 -6.49 4.03 -15.60
C ARG A 227 -7.57 3.47 -16.51
N ASP A 228 -8.82 3.41 -16.05
CA ASP A 228 -9.94 2.92 -16.86
C ASP A 228 -10.12 3.76 -18.12
N THR A 229 -9.98 5.08 -17.99
CA THR A 229 -9.98 5.99 -19.15
C THR A 229 -8.84 5.69 -20.12
N ALA A 230 -7.62 5.49 -19.61
CA ALA A 230 -6.46 5.16 -20.43
C ALA A 230 -6.59 3.79 -21.11
N GLN A 231 -7.20 2.81 -20.44
CA GLN A 231 -7.42 1.47 -20.98
C GLN A 231 -8.67 1.38 -21.88
N GLY A 232 -9.37 2.49 -22.12
CA GLY A 232 -10.59 2.51 -22.93
C GLY A 232 -11.79 1.83 -22.28
N ARG A 233 -11.72 1.51 -20.98
CA ARG A 233 -12.82 0.91 -20.22
C ARG A 233 -13.92 1.95 -19.99
N GLN A 234 -15.17 1.51 -19.94
CA GLN A 234 -16.26 2.38 -19.51
C GLN A 234 -16.13 2.62 -18.00
N ILE A 235 -16.05 3.89 -17.60
CA ILE A 235 -16.18 4.26 -16.19
C ILE A 235 -17.58 3.84 -15.76
N GLN A 236 -17.68 2.79 -14.94
CA GLN A 236 -18.95 2.43 -14.36
C GLN A 236 -19.38 3.57 -13.43
N LYS A 237 -20.55 4.16 -13.72
CA LYS A 237 -21.14 5.15 -12.82
C LYS A 237 -21.45 4.45 -11.50
N LYS A 238 -21.17 5.15 -10.38
CA LYS A 238 -21.41 4.71 -8.99
C LYS A 238 -22.76 3.99 -8.83
N GLU A 239 -22.77 2.68 -9.00
CA GLU A 239 -23.78 1.85 -8.35
C GLU A 239 -23.50 1.90 -6.85
N SER A 240 -24.56 1.86 -6.05
CA SER A 240 -24.40 2.01 -4.60
C SER A 240 -23.68 0.79 -4.05
N GLU A 241 -22.43 0.95 -3.59
CA GLU A 241 -21.68 -0.09 -2.86
C GLU A 241 -22.49 -0.72 -1.72
N LEU A 242 -23.39 0.07 -1.10
CA LEU A 242 -24.31 -0.41 -0.05
C LEU A 242 -25.23 -1.53 -0.53
N ALA A 243 -25.59 -1.58 -1.82
CA ALA A 243 -26.43 -2.62 -2.40
C ALA A 243 -25.67 -3.95 -2.58
N LEU A 244 -24.34 -3.95 -2.50
CA LEU A 244 -23.49 -5.15 -2.61
C LEU A 244 -23.39 -5.94 -1.28
N GLY A 245 -23.93 -5.40 -0.18
CA GLY A 245 -24.04 -6.10 1.10
C GLY A 245 -22.69 -6.50 1.69
N VAL A 246 -22.39 -7.80 1.72
CA VAL A 246 -21.13 -8.34 2.27
C VAL A 246 -19.93 -7.97 1.40
N ASN A 247 -20.15 -7.79 0.09
CA ASN A 247 -19.11 -7.44 -0.88
C ASN A 247 -18.91 -5.93 -1.00
N ALA A 248 -19.57 -5.13 -0.17
CA ALA A 248 -19.36 -3.69 -0.15
C ALA A 248 -17.91 -3.36 0.21
N GLU A 249 -17.31 -2.47 -0.56
CA GLU A 249 -15.94 -1.99 -0.31
C GLU A 249 -15.92 -0.79 0.64
N TYR A 250 -14.92 -0.75 1.52
CA TYR A 250 -14.68 0.34 2.45
C TYR A 250 -13.35 1.01 2.14
N ASP A 251 -13.35 2.35 2.11
CA ASP A 251 -12.14 3.14 1.94
C ASP A 251 -11.38 3.24 3.26
N ILE A 252 -10.23 2.58 3.31
CA ILE A 252 -9.33 2.55 4.46
C ILE A 252 -8.04 3.26 4.09
N THR A 253 -7.50 4.07 4.99
CA THR A 253 -6.15 4.63 4.83
C THR A 253 -5.18 3.77 5.61
N GLU A 254 -4.22 3.18 4.90
CA GLU A 254 -3.05 2.57 5.50
C GLU A 254 -1.96 3.64 5.65
N TRP A 255 -1.41 3.79 6.86
CA TRP A 255 -0.44 4.83 7.15
C TRP A 255 0.68 4.35 8.07
N HIS A 256 1.92 4.67 7.67
CA HIS A 256 3.12 4.45 8.44
C HIS A 256 3.52 5.76 9.11
N THR A 257 3.71 5.75 10.42
CA THR A 257 4.15 6.93 11.18
C THR A 257 4.90 6.54 12.46
N HIS A 258 5.41 7.52 13.19
CA HIS A 258 6.00 7.34 14.51
C HIS A 258 4.98 7.76 15.58
N TYR A 259 4.72 6.88 16.55
CA TYR A 259 3.77 7.15 17.61
C TYR A 259 4.25 6.66 18.97
N LYS A 260 3.78 7.31 20.05
CA LYS A 260 4.14 6.94 21.42
C LYS A 260 3.26 5.79 21.89
N VAL A 261 3.83 4.59 21.98
CA VAL A 261 3.16 3.38 22.48
C VAL A 261 3.81 2.98 23.80
N LYS A 262 3.02 2.89 24.89
CA LYS A 262 3.49 2.53 26.25
C LYS A 262 4.73 3.33 26.70
N GLY A 263 4.77 4.62 26.40
CA GLY A 263 5.85 5.52 26.81
C GLY A 263 7.04 5.62 25.85
N LYS A 264 7.17 4.72 24.86
CA LYS A 264 8.27 4.71 23.88
C LYS A 264 7.77 5.15 22.50
N ILE A 265 8.63 5.84 21.74
CA ILE A 265 8.34 6.19 20.35
C ILE A 265 8.69 4.98 19.48
N GLU A 266 7.68 4.41 18.86
CA GLU A 266 7.81 3.23 17.99
C GLU A 266 7.30 3.60 16.58
N LYS A 267 7.77 2.87 15.56
CA LYS A 267 7.18 2.93 14.22
C LYS A 267 5.89 2.11 14.24
N VAL A 268 4.82 2.67 13.70
CA VAL A 268 3.51 2.01 13.65
C VAL A 268 2.95 2.05 12.24
N LYS A 269 2.31 0.95 11.85
CA LYS A 269 1.42 0.85 10.69
C LYS A 269 -0.01 0.92 11.22
N VAL A 270 -0.83 1.82 10.67
CA VAL A 270 -2.15 2.17 11.20
C VAL A 270 -3.16 2.12 10.08
N TRP A 271 -4.33 1.55 10.36
CA TRP A 271 -5.47 1.54 9.45
C TRP A 271 -6.54 2.49 9.98
N LEU A 272 -6.99 3.41 9.12
CA LEU A 272 -7.98 4.42 9.49
C LEU A 272 -9.17 4.43 8.53
N ALA A 273 -10.36 4.49 9.09
CA ALA A 273 -11.63 4.63 8.38
C ALA A 273 -12.19 6.06 8.50
N ASN A 274 -13.32 6.33 7.82
CA ASN A 274 -14.08 7.58 7.90
C ASN A 274 -13.23 8.82 7.62
N GLU A 275 -12.59 8.88 6.45
CA GLU A 275 -11.69 9.98 6.08
C GLU A 275 -10.52 10.21 7.05
N ARG A 276 -10.04 9.14 7.70
CA ARG A 276 -9.00 9.13 8.75
C ARG A 276 -9.47 9.65 10.11
N GLY A 277 -10.78 9.71 10.34
CA GLY A 277 -11.36 10.11 11.63
C GLY A 277 -11.38 8.99 12.68
N LYS A 278 -11.35 7.72 12.27
CA LYS A 278 -11.42 6.57 13.19
C LYS A 278 -10.25 5.62 12.93
N VAL A 279 -9.49 5.28 13.97
CA VAL A 279 -8.45 4.23 13.89
C VAL A 279 -9.11 2.87 14.12
N ILE A 280 -8.95 1.95 13.16
CA ILE A 280 -9.56 0.62 13.18
C ILE A 280 -8.54 -0.50 13.41
N GLY A 281 -7.25 -0.21 13.19
CA GLY A 281 -6.17 -1.17 13.38
C GLY A 281 -4.83 -0.49 13.65
N LEU A 282 -3.94 -1.20 14.34
CA LEU A 282 -2.58 -0.74 14.63
C LEU A 282 -1.62 -1.92 14.77
N GLN A 283 -0.51 -1.85 14.06
CA GLN A 283 0.61 -2.78 14.13
C GLN A 283 1.87 -2.02 14.53
N VAL A 284 2.54 -2.46 15.60
CA VAL A 284 3.84 -1.92 16.01
C VAL A 284 4.93 -2.63 15.19
N LEU A 285 5.70 -1.85 14.44
CA LEU A 285 6.80 -2.35 13.62
C LEU A 285 8.06 -2.45 14.48
N LYS A 286 8.65 -3.64 14.56
CA LYS A 286 9.89 -3.84 15.31
C LYS A 286 11.00 -3.00 14.68
N SER A 287 11.54 -2.05 15.44
CA SER A 287 12.78 -1.38 15.06
C SER A 287 13.94 -2.38 15.11
N LYS A 288 14.87 -2.34 14.15
CA LYS A 288 16.17 -3.01 14.31
C LYS A 288 16.80 -2.49 15.60
N ALA A 289 17.12 -3.38 16.53
CA ALA A 289 17.98 -3.03 17.65
C ALA A 289 19.30 -2.48 17.06
N LYS A 290 19.67 -1.25 17.45
CA LYS A 290 20.99 -0.71 17.13
C LYS A 290 22.02 -1.62 17.79
N GLY A 291 22.62 -2.56 17.04
CA GLY A 291 23.72 -3.38 17.54
C GLY A 291 23.78 -4.84 17.07
N GLU A 292 22.70 -5.42 16.53
CA GLU A 292 22.79 -6.79 15.99
C GLU A 292 23.28 -6.77 14.55
N PHE A 293 24.61 -6.81 14.41
CA PHE A 293 25.27 -7.36 13.23
C PHE A 293 25.00 -8.86 13.26
N ARG A 294 24.09 -9.35 12.42
CA ARG A 294 24.09 -10.78 12.10
C ARG A 294 25.02 -10.93 10.89
N PRO A 295 26.06 -11.77 10.99
CA PRO A 295 26.93 -12.07 9.85
C PRO A 295 26.10 -12.52 8.65
#